data_AF-A0A7H8JT68-F1
#
_entry.id   AF-A0A7H8JT68-F1
#
_cell.length_a   1.000
_cell.length_b   1.000
_cell.length_c   1.000
_cell.angle_alpha   90.00
_cell.angle_beta   90.00
_cell.angle_gamma   90.00
#
_symmetry.space_group_name_H-M   'P 1'
#
loop_
_entity.id
_entity.type
_entity.pdbx_description
1 polymer ?
#
loop_
_entity_poly.entity_id
_entity_poly.type
_entity_poly.pdbx_seq_one_letter_code
_entity_poly.pdbx_strand_id
1 'polypeptide(L)'
;MPGQQLSPNEVERLGEATGRIAALAAKALNSTWPHLEVEDLVEQFTRDSALVMIASAYLAGIERGLSPGDAAGEAGTALIREWADSRREARARLDAQRADDASTEPVVVCVCGTSVHDNDEARRGHADTWHSETSPAVWGPPVTRNRAV
;
A
#
# COMPACT_ATOMS: atom_id res chain seq x y z
N MET A 1 -26.57 -9.89 -23.42
CA MET A 1 -25.45 -10.50 -24.17
C MET A 1 -25.50 -12.00 -23.91
N PRO A 2 -25.65 -12.85 -24.93
CA PRO A 2 -25.56 -14.30 -24.72
C PRO A 2 -24.14 -14.60 -24.22
N GLY A 3 -24.03 -15.24 -23.05
CA GLY A 3 -22.73 -15.66 -22.52
C GLY A 3 -22.16 -16.71 -23.46
N GLN A 4 -21.11 -16.36 -24.20
CA GLN A 4 -20.40 -17.31 -25.04
C GLN A 4 -19.80 -18.38 -24.14
N GLN A 5 -20.36 -19.59 -24.20
CA GLN A 5 -19.91 -20.71 -23.40
C GLN A 5 -18.62 -21.24 -24.01
N LEU A 6 -17.51 -21.10 -23.29
CA LEU A 6 -16.24 -21.70 -23.66
C LEU A 6 -16.36 -23.23 -23.62
N SER A 7 -15.81 -23.90 -24.62
CA SER A 7 -15.64 -25.35 -24.59
C SER A 7 -14.65 -25.77 -23.48
N PRO A 8 -14.70 -27.03 -23.02
CA PRO A 8 -13.76 -27.51 -21.99
C PRO A 8 -12.27 -27.29 -22.34
N ASN A 9 -11.90 -27.49 -23.61
CA ASN A 9 -10.54 -27.25 -24.10
C ASN A 9 -10.17 -25.76 -24.14
N GLU A 10 -11.14 -24.86 -24.30
CA GLU A 10 -10.90 -23.42 -24.22
C GLU A 10 -10.75 -22.96 -22.77
N VAL A 11 -11.54 -23.53 -21.86
CA VAL A 11 -11.41 -23.28 -20.41
C VAL A 11 -10.04 -23.72 -19.91
N GLU A 12 -9.57 -24.91 -20.30
CA GLU A 12 -8.25 -25.42 -19.92
C GLU A 12 -7.12 -24.50 -20.44
N ARG A 13 -7.15 -24.14 -21.73
CA ARG A 13 -6.15 -23.25 -22.33
C ARG A 13 -6.16 -21.86 -21.71
N LEU A 14 -7.33 -21.33 -21.38
CA LEU A 14 -7.46 -20.04 -20.69
C LEU A 14 -6.88 -20.12 -19.28
N GLY A 15 -7.16 -21.19 -18.54
CA GLY A 15 -6.58 -21.43 -17.22
C GLY A 15 -5.05 -21.50 -17.27
N GLU A 16 -4.49 -22.25 -18.21
CA GLU A 16 -3.04 -22.35 -18.42
C GLU A 16 -2.42 -21.00 -18.78
N ALA A 17 -3.03 -20.25 -19.70
CA ALA A 17 -2.55 -18.92 -20.09
C ALA A 17 -2.57 -17.95 -18.90
N THR A 18 -3.69 -17.91 -18.16
CA THR A 18 -3.87 -17.04 -16.98
C THR A 18 -2.83 -17.34 -15.90
N GLY A 19 -2.64 -18.62 -15.56
CA GLY A 19 -1.65 -19.05 -14.57
C GLY A 19 -0.21 -18.72 -15.01
N ARG A 20 0.11 -18.92 -16.29
CA ARG A 20 1.43 -18.55 -16.84
C ARG A 20 1.68 -17.05 -16.78
N ILE A 21 0.69 -16.23 -17.12
CA ILE A 21 0.80 -14.77 -17.04
C ILE A 21 1.08 -14.34 -15.60
N ALA A 22 0.32 -14.86 -14.62
CA ALA A 22 0.52 -14.57 -13.20
C ALA A 22 1.94 -14.95 -12.74
N ALA A 23 2.41 -16.16 -13.05
CA ALA A 23 3.74 -16.63 -12.65
C ALA A 23 4.87 -15.81 -13.30
N LEU A 24 4.74 -15.47 -14.59
CA LEU A 24 5.73 -14.66 -15.29
C LEU A 24 5.78 -13.22 -14.77
N ALA A 25 4.62 -12.63 -14.46
CA ALA A 25 4.55 -11.31 -13.84
C ALA A 25 5.21 -11.30 -12.45
N ALA A 26 4.93 -12.31 -11.62
CA ALA A 26 5.56 -12.46 -10.30
C ALA A 26 7.09 -12.58 -10.43
N LYS A 27 7.56 -13.43 -11.35
CA LYS A 27 8.99 -13.59 -11.63
C LYS A 27 9.65 -12.30 -12.12
N ALA A 28 8.98 -11.54 -12.99
CA ALA A 28 9.48 -10.27 -13.50
C ALA A 28 9.62 -9.22 -12.39
N LEU A 29 8.62 -9.14 -11.49
CA LEU A 29 8.67 -8.26 -10.32
C LEU A 29 9.79 -8.66 -9.36
N ASN A 30 9.90 -9.93 -8.99
CA ASN A 30 10.98 -10.41 -8.12
C ASN A 30 12.37 -10.18 -8.73
N SER A 31 12.53 -10.38 -10.06
CA SER A 31 13.80 -10.12 -10.75
C SER A 31 14.21 -8.63 -10.68
N THR A 32 13.23 -7.73 -10.67
CA THR A 32 13.46 -6.28 -10.60
C THR A 32 13.64 -5.81 -9.15
N TRP A 33 12.89 -6.41 -8.23
CA TRP A 33 12.87 -6.11 -6.80
C TRP A 33 13.02 -7.40 -5.99
N PRO A 34 14.26 -7.86 -5.74
CA PRO A 34 14.53 -9.17 -5.13
C PRO A 34 14.03 -9.33 -3.70
N HIS A 35 13.65 -8.23 -3.03
CA HIS A 35 13.05 -8.24 -1.69
C HIS A 35 11.54 -8.59 -1.71
N LEU A 36 10.93 -8.69 -2.89
CA LEU A 36 9.57 -9.18 -3.05
C LEU A 36 9.63 -10.70 -3.20
N GLU A 37 9.21 -11.45 -2.19
CA GLU A 37 9.18 -12.91 -2.25
C GLU A 37 8.29 -13.39 -3.39
N VAL A 38 8.80 -14.34 -4.19
CA VAL A 38 8.09 -14.78 -5.39
C VAL A 38 6.84 -15.58 -5.05
N GLU A 39 6.87 -16.34 -3.95
CA GLU A 39 5.74 -17.09 -3.42
C GLU A 39 4.59 -16.15 -3.04
N ASP A 40 4.89 -15.05 -2.34
CA ASP A 40 3.89 -14.05 -1.94
C ASP A 40 3.28 -13.34 -3.16
N LEU A 41 4.10 -13.06 -4.18
CA LEU A 41 3.63 -12.48 -5.44
C LEU A 41 2.73 -13.46 -6.19
N VAL A 42 3.09 -14.74 -6.27
CA VAL A 42 2.27 -15.78 -6.90
C VAL A 42 0.95 -15.96 -6.16
N GLU A 43 0.96 -15.98 -4.83
CA GLU A 43 -0.28 -16.04 -4.04
C GLU A 43 -1.18 -14.85 -4.35
N GLN A 44 -0.64 -13.62 -4.37
CA GLN A 44 -1.40 -12.42 -4.68
C GLN A 44 -1.96 -12.44 -6.11
N PHE A 45 -1.16 -12.87 -7.09
CA PHE A 45 -1.52 -12.87 -8.50
C PHE A 45 -2.43 -14.02 -8.91
N THR A 46 -2.60 -15.02 -8.04
CA THR A 46 -3.54 -16.13 -8.24
C THR A 46 -4.81 -16.01 -7.42
N ARG A 47 -5.05 -14.88 -6.73
CA ARG A 47 -6.36 -14.57 -6.14
C ARG A 47 -7.43 -14.46 -7.22
N ASP A 48 -8.67 -14.85 -6.89
CA ASP A 48 -9.80 -14.84 -7.82
C ASP A 48 -9.93 -13.53 -8.62
N SER A 49 -9.86 -12.39 -7.93
CA SER A 49 -9.92 -11.07 -8.58
C SER A 49 -8.80 -10.82 -9.59
N ALA A 50 -7.57 -11.26 -9.30
CA ALA A 50 -6.43 -11.13 -10.20
C ALA A 50 -6.58 -12.08 -11.40
N LEU A 51 -6.99 -13.33 -11.17
CA LEU A 51 -7.23 -14.30 -12.24
C LEU A 51 -8.33 -13.84 -13.20
N VAL A 52 -9.44 -13.31 -12.67
CA VAL A 52 -10.53 -12.75 -13.49
C VAL A 52 -10.05 -11.56 -14.31
N MET A 53 -9.26 -10.67 -13.73
CA MET A 53 -8.69 -9.52 -14.43
C MET A 53 -7.73 -9.95 -15.55
N ILE A 54 -6.80 -10.88 -15.27
CA ILE A 54 -5.87 -11.42 -16.25
C ILE A 54 -6.62 -12.08 -17.40
N ALA A 55 -7.59 -12.96 -17.10
CA ALA A 55 -8.37 -13.66 -18.12
C ALA A 55 -9.16 -12.67 -18.99
N SER A 56 -9.77 -11.66 -18.37
CA SER A 56 -10.53 -10.61 -19.08
C SER A 56 -9.63 -9.77 -19.99
N ALA A 57 -8.47 -9.33 -19.49
CA ALA A 57 -7.50 -8.54 -20.25
C ALA A 57 -6.91 -9.36 -21.41
N TYR A 58 -6.61 -10.63 -21.18
CA TYR A 58 -6.10 -11.55 -22.17
C TYR A 58 -7.11 -11.77 -23.30
N LEU A 59 -8.36 -12.14 -22.95
CA LEU A 59 -9.42 -12.37 -23.95
C LEU A 59 -9.72 -11.08 -24.73
N ALA A 60 -9.78 -9.93 -24.07
CA ALA A 60 -9.95 -8.65 -24.76
C ALA A 60 -8.82 -8.35 -25.75
N GLY A 61 -7.58 -8.75 -25.45
CA GLY A 61 -6.46 -8.67 -26.38
C GLY A 61 -6.65 -9.56 -27.61
N ILE A 62 -7.09 -10.81 -27.39
CA ILE A 62 -7.41 -11.75 -28.48
C ILE A 62 -8.55 -11.22 -29.36
N GLU A 63 -9.61 -10.69 -28.76
CA GLU A 63 -10.74 -10.07 -29.48
C GLU A 63 -10.33 -8.87 -30.33
N ARG A 64 -9.31 -8.11 -29.88
CA ARG A 64 -8.70 -7.02 -30.66
C ARG A 64 -7.79 -7.51 -31.80
N GLY A 65 -7.57 -8.81 -31.93
CA GLY A 65 -6.71 -9.41 -32.95
C GLY A 65 -5.22 -9.48 -32.60
N LEU A 66 -4.87 -9.33 -31.32
CA LEU A 66 -3.49 -9.52 -30.87
C LEU A 66 -3.08 -10.99 -30.95
N SER A 67 -1.78 -11.23 -31.12
CA SER A 67 -1.25 -12.58 -30.95
C SER A 67 -1.41 -13.02 -29.49
N PRO A 68 -1.47 -14.33 -29.20
CA PRO A 68 -1.49 -14.83 -27.82
C PRO A 68 -0.34 -14.31 -26.95
N GLY A 69 0.85 -14.11 -27.53
CA GLY A 69 1.99 -13.55 -26.82
C GLY A 69 1.79 -12.08 -26.44
N ASP A 70 1.30 -11.27 -27.37
CA ASP A 70 1.08 -9.84 -27.14
C ASP A 70 -0.08 -9.60 -26.15
N ALA A 71 -1.18 -10.35 -26.29
CA ALA A 71 -2.30 -10.31 -25.34
C ALA A 71 -1.86 -10.72 -23.93
N ALA A 72 -0.99 -11.73 -23.79
CA ALA A 72 -0.42 -12.13 -22.51
C ALA A 72 0.50 -11.05 -21.92
N GLY A 73 1.31 -10.38 -22.76
CA GLY A 73 2.15 -9.27 -22.36
C GLY A 73 1.34 -8.07 -21.85
N GLU A 74 0.25 -7.72 -22.54
CA GLU A 74 -0.66 -6.65 -22.12
C GLU A 74 -1.35 -7.00 -20.79
N ALA A 75 -1.87 -8.23 -20.65
CA ALA A 75 -2.51 -8.68 -19.43
C ALA A 75 -1.55 -8.69 -18.23
N GLY A 76 -0.33 -9.20 -18.41
CA GLY A 76 0.70 -9.19 -17.37
C GLY A 76 1.13 -7.76 -16.97
N THR A 77 1.20 -6.85 -17.95
CA THR A 77 1.49 -5.43 -17.70
C THR A 77 0.35 -4.77 -16.91
N ALA A 78 -0.91 -5.06 -17.26
CA ALA A 78 -2.08 -4.56 -16.53
C ALA A 78 -2.07 -5.04 -15.07
N LEU A 79 -1.78 -6.32 -14.84
CA LEU A 79 -1.65 -6.90 -13.50
C LEU A 79 -0.60 -6.18 -12.65
N ILE A 80 0.60 -5.96 -13.21
CA ILE A 80 1.69 -5.27 -12.50
C ILE A 80 1.30 -3.84 -12.12
N ARG A 81 0.61 -3.13 -13.03
CA ARG A 81 0.13 -1.76 -12.77
C ARG A 81 -0.88 -1.72 -11.63
N GLU A 82 -1.89 -2.57 -11.70
CA GLU A 82 -2.94 -2.66 -10.68
C GLU A 82 -2.33 -2.99 -9.30
N TRP A 83 -1.38 -3.93 -9.26
CA TRP A 83 -0.67 -4.26 -8.04
C TRP A 83 0.14 -3.08 -7.48
N ALA A 84 0.85 -2.35 -8.36
CA ALA A 84 1.64 -1.19 -7.96
C ALA A 84 0.74 -0.06 -7.42
N ASP A 85 -0.41 0.18 -8.05
CA ASP A 85 -1.38 1.19 -7.63
C ASP A 85 -2.02 0.80 -6.29
N SER A 86 -2.44 -0.46 -6.13
CA SER A 86 -2.93 -0.99 -4.85
C SER A 86 -1.92 -0.81 -3.71
N ARG A 87 -0.61 -1.01 -3.98
CA ARG A 87 0.45 -0.79 -2.98
C ARG A 87 0.61 0.70 -2.63
N ARG A 88 0.53 1.60 -3.62
CA ARG A 88 0.60 3.05 -3.40
C ARG A 88 -0.59 3.53 -2.57
N GLU A 89 -1.79 3.08 -2.89
CA GLU A 89 -2.99 3.43 -2.13
C GLU A 89 -2.93 2.91 -0.70
N ALA A 90 -2.51 1.65 -0.50
CA ALA A 90 -2.32 1.11 0.83
C ALA A 90 -1.31 1.93 1.64
N ARG A 91 -0.22 2.38 1.00
CA ARG A 91 0.76 3.24 1.65
C ARG A 91 0.16 4.62 2.00
N ALA A 92 -0.56 5.24 1.08
CA ALA A 92 -1.23 6.51 1.33
C ALA A 92 -2.24 6.42 2.48
N ARG A 93 -2.99 5.31 2.60
CA ARG A 93 -3.89 5.07 3.74
C ARG A 93 -3.13 4.96 5.07
N LEU A 94 -1.99 4.28 5.10
CA LEU A 94 -1.16 4.19 6.30
C LEU A 94 -0.55 5.55 6.68
N ASP A 95 -0.10 6.33 5.70
CA ASP A 95 0.45 7.66 5.95
C ASP A 95 -0.64 8.62 6.44
N ALA A 96 -1.87 8.53 5.93
CA ALA A 96 -3.02 9.29 6.43
C ALA A 96 -3.41 8.88 7.87
N GLN A 97 -3.49 7.58 8.16
CA GLN A 97 -3.74 7.09 9.52
C GLN A 97 -2.68 7.56 10.51
N ARG A 98 -1.42 7.62 10.07
CA ARG A 98 -0.34 8.15 10.90
C ARG A 98 -0.49 9.65 11.16
N ALA A 99 -0.91 10.42 10.17
CA ALA A 99 -1.15 11.86 10.35
C ALA A 99 -2.31 12.14 11.32
N ASP A 100 -3.32 11.27 11.35
CA ASP A 100 -4.49 11.40 12.24
C ASP A 100 -4.23 10.82 13.66
N ASP A 101 -3.12 10.09 13.87
CA ASP A 101 -2.76 9.54 15.17
C ASP A 101 -2.05 10.59 16.04
N ALA A 102 -2.81 11.21 16.94
CA ALA A 102 -2.32 12.20 17.92
C ALA A 102 -1.18 11.69 18.82
N SER A 103 -0.96 10.36 18.91
CA SER A 103 0.18 9.79 19.64
C SER A 103 1.52 9.93 18.89
N THR A 104 1.46 10.27 17.61
CA THR A 104 2.63 10.50 16.75
C THR A 104 3.00 11.99 16.64
N GLU A 105 2.17 12.87 17.18
CA GLU A 105 2.49 14.30 17.28
C GLU A 105 3.57 14.55 18.35
N PRO A 106 4.48 15.51 18.11
CA PRO A 106 5.46 15.91 19.11
C PRO A 106 4.76 16.55 20.31
N VAL A 107 5.12 16.09 21.52
CA VAL A 107 4.72 16.71 22.77
C VAL A 107 5.93 17.40 23.39
N VAL A 108 5.69 18.50 24.09
CA VAL A 108 6.68 19.11 24.97
C VAL A 108 6.39 18.73 26.42
N VAL A 109 7.45 18.45 27.18
CA VAL A 109 7.35 18.06 28.59
C VAL A 109 8.01 19.14 29.44
N CYS A 110 7.28 19.65 30.43
CA CYS A 110 7.82 20.57 31.42
C CYS A 110 8.51 19.78 32.54
N VAL A 111 9.47 20.41 33.22
CA VAL A 111 10.19 19.84 34.37
C VAL A 111 9.23 19.40 35.50
N CYS A 112 8.06 20.01 35.62
CA CYS A 112 7.02 19.60 36.57
C CYS A 112 6.26 18.30 36.21
N GLY A 113 6.54 17.71 35.03
CA GLY A 113 5.91 16.47 34.56
C GLY A 113 4.67 16.67 33.68
N THR A 114 4.16 17.90 33.54
CA THR A 114 3.07 18.22 32.61
C THR A 114 3.55 18.05 31.16
N SER A 115 2.72 17.42 30.32
CA SER A 115 2.99 17.27 28.89
C SER A 115 1.81 17.74 28.05
N VAL A 116 2.11 18.48 26.99
CA VAL A 116 1.12 19.03 26.04
C VAL A 116 1.63 18.87 24.62
N HIS A 117 0.74 18.96 23.63
CA HIS A 117 1.13 18.99 22.21
C HIS A 117 2.01 20.21 21.93
N ASP A 118 3.10 20.05 21.15
CA ASP A 118 3.94 21.17 20.74
C ASP A 118 3.19 22.03 19.72
N ASN A 119 2.58 23.12 20.21
CA ASN A 119 1.88 24.11 19.40
C ASN A 119 2.23 25.54 19.88
N ASP A 120 1.75 26.55 19.15
CA ASP A 120 2.04 27.96 19.47
C ASP A 120 1.49 28.41 20.83
N GLU A 121 0.52 27.69 21.39
CA GLU A 121 0.01 27.91 22.74
C GLU A 121 0.93 27.33 23.81
N ALA A 122 1.39 26.09 23.63
CA ALA A 122 2.40 25.49 24.47
C ALA A 122 3.65 26.37 24.51
N ARG A 123 4.13 26.89 23.37
CA ARG A 123 5.33 27.75 23.31
C ARG A 123 5.23 29.06 24.09
N ARG A 124 4.03 29.48 24.51
CA ARG A 124 3.83 30.63 25.41
C ARG A 124 4.03 30.30 26.90
N GLY A 125 4.27 29.03 27.24
CA GLY A 125 4.35 28.54 28.62
C GLY A 125 2.97 28.24 29.21
N HIS A 126 2.92 27.43 30.26
CA HIS A 126 1.71 27.26 31.08
C HIS A 126 1.91 27.86 32.48
N ALA A 127 0.81 28.33 33.06
CA ALA A 127 0.76 28.73 34.46
C ALA A 127 -0.01 27.66 35.24
N ASP A 128 0.54 27.24 36.36
CA ASP A 128 -0.11 26.34 37.32
C ASP A 128 0.27 26.78 38.74
N THR A 129 0.01 25.95 39.74
CA THR A 129 0.36 26.25 41.14
C THR A 129 1.87 26.37 41.40
N TRP A 130 2.72 25.96 40.47
CA TRP A 130 4.18 25.94 40.58
C TRP A 130 4.88 26.98 39.69
N HIS A 131 4.23 27.46 38.62
CA HIS A 131 4.79 28.44 37.67
C HIS A 131 4.05 29.78 37.75
N SER A 132 4.79 30.87 37.97
CA SER A 132 4.28 32.25 38.02
C SER A 132 4.66 33.04 36.77
N GLU A 133 4.04 34.21 36.57
CA GLU A 133 4.43 35.17 35.51
C GLU A 133 5.90 35.59 35.58
N THR A 134 6.51 35.51 36.77
CA THR A 134 7.92 35.83 37.04
C THR A 134 8.86 34.63 36.93
N SER A 135 8.34 33.41 36.82
CA SER A 135 9.09 32.16 36.66
C SER A 135 8.29 31.16 35.83
N PRO A 136 8.17 31.39 34.50
CA PRO A 136 7.30 30.62 33.64
C PRO A 136 7.83 29.20 33.39
N ALA A 137 6.91 28.28 33.09
CA ALA A 137 7.26 26.91 32.69
C ALA A 137 8.15 26.91 31.44
N VAL A 138 9.33 26.30 31.55
CA VAL A 138 10.21 26.05 30.40
C VAL A 138 9.91 24.65 29.86
N TRP A 139 9.56 24.59 28.59
CA TRP A 139 9.35 23.33 27.88
C TRP A 139 10.67 22.71 27.46
N GLY A 140 10.81 21.40 27.68
CA GLY A 140 11.89 20.62 27.09
C GLY A 140 11.75 20.51 25.56
N PRO A 141 12.75 19.93 24.87
CA PRO A 141 12.66 19.69 23.43
C PRO A 141 11.47 18.77 23.12
N PRO A 142 10.83 18.93 21.94
CA PRO A 142 9.71 18.09 21.54
C PRO A 142 10.14 16.62 21.47
N VAL A 143 9.33 15.74 22.06
CA VAL A 143 9.50 14.29 22.06
C VAL A 143 8.27 13.61 21.44
N THR A 144 8.48 12.53 20.70
CA THR A 144 7.38 11.67 20.23
C THR A 144 7.16 10.56 21.24
N ARG A 145 5.97 10.47 21.85
CA ARG A 145 5.71 9.59 23.01
C ARG A 145 6.06 8.11 22.79
N ASN A 146 6.07 7.64 21.54
CA ASN A 146 6.36 6.25 21.17
C ASN A 146 7.74 6.03 20.53
N ARG A 147 8.63 7.02 20.53
CA ARG A 147 10.00 6.83 20.04
C ARG A 147 10.89 6.47 21.23
N ALA A 148 10.98 5.17 21.54
CA ALA A 148 12.06 4.66 22.37
C ALA A 148 13.40 5.06 21.72
N VAL A 149 14.28 5.69 22.50
CA VAL A 149 15.66 5.99 22.12
C VAL A 149 16.46 4.70 22.14
#